data_AF-A0A496R076-F1
#
_entry.id   AF-A0A496R076-F1
#
_cell.length_a   1.000
_cell.length_b   1.000
_cell.length_c   1.000
_cell.angle_alpha   90.00
_cell.angle_beta   90.00
_cell.angle_gamma   90.00
#
_symmetry.space_group_name_H-M   'P 1'
#
loop_
_entity.id
_entity.type
_entity.pdbx_description
1 polymer ?
#
loop_
_entity_poly.entity_id
_entity_poly.type
_entity_poly.pdbx_seq_one_letter_code
_entity_poly.pdbx_strand_id
1 'polypeptide(L)'
;MNVHGTHYRTIRVKKDNPAVVQIIDQRHLPHRFIIEDLSTVDEMAVAIRDMHARGAGLIGACAGYGIYIAALNAPKNSIEIFMSSLEEAGGKLKATRPTAVNLTWAVDRQIEAISTAGGDVEARIQTALKTAEIIADEDADFCRRIGEHGAALIEEISRRKKGDTVNILTHCNAGWLAFVDYGTATAPIYAAHDSGIRVHVWVDETRPRNQGARLTAWELGEHGVPHSVIADNVGGHLMQHGMVDIVITGTDRTTYTGDVGNKIGTYLKALAAKDNNIPFYVALPSSTFDWKMKDGVSEIPIERRNAAEVRTINGLYKGEIVTVQLVPDNSPGVNYAFDVTPARLVTGLITERGICDASAEGVLDLYPEKGV
;
A
#
# COMPACT_ATOMS: atom_id res chain seq x y z
N MET A 1 -0.26 0.16 -13.77
CA MET A 1 0.79 1.21 -13.76
C MET A 1 1.39 1.37 -15.13
N ASN A 2 1.50 2.60 -15.63
CA ASN A 2 2.22 2.88 -16.88
C ASN A 2 3.71 3.12 -16.58
N VAL A 3 4.60 2.36 -17.19
CA VAL A 3 6.07 2.56 -17.13
C VAL A 3 6.57 2.66 -18.56
N HIS A 4 7.09 3.82 -18.93
CA HIS A 4 7.60 4.09 -20.28
C HIS A 4 6.60 3.70 -21.41
N GLY A 5 5.31 3.96 -21.21
CA GLY A 5 4.24 3.67 -22.17
C GLY A 5 3.70 2.23 -22.13
N THR A 6 4.23 1.37 -21.27
CA THR A 6 3.77 -0.02 -21.10
C THR A 6 3.05 -0.19 -19.77
N HIS A 7 1.86 -0.81 -19.80
CA HIS A 7 1.14 -1.13 -18.59
C HIS A 7 1.73 -2.36 -17.88
N TYR A 8 2.05 -2.21 -16.61
CA TYR A 8 2.50 -3.26 -15.70
C TYR A 8 1.58 -3.34 -14.48
N ARG A 9 1.31 -4.58 -14.04
CA ARG A 9 0.98 -4.87 -12.64
C ARG A 9 2.26 -5.13 -11.85
N THR A 10 2.24 -4.80 -10.56
CA THR A 10 3.38 -4.96 -9.66
C THR A 10 3.75 -6.41 -9.38
N ILE A 11 2.78 -7.31 -9.54
CA ILE A 11 2.95 -8.76 -9.45
C ILE A 11 2.12 -9.45 -10.54
N ARG A 12 2.68 -10.50 -11.15
CA ARG A 12 2.01 -11.32 -12.17
C ARG A 12 2.68 -12.67 -12.32
N VAL A 13 1.96 -13.64 -12.87
CA VAL A 13 2.57 -14.86 -13.40
C VAL A 13 3.37 -14.53 -14.66
N LYS A 14 4.53 -15.15 -14.82
CA LYS A 14 5.36 -15.00 -16.02
C LYS A 14 4.65 -15.65 -17.22
N LYS A 15 4.44 -14.88 -18.29
CA LYS A 15 3.59 -15.25 -19.45
C LYS A 15 3.99 -16.58 -20.11
N ASP A 16 5.29 -16.85 -20.15
CA ASP A 16 5.92 -17.99 -20.80
C ASP A 16 6.29 -19.13 -19.83
N ASN A 17 6.14 -18.91 -18.52
CA ASN A 17 6.39 -19.94 -17.51
C ASN A 17 5.50 -19.74 -16.28
N PRO A 18 4.37 -20.47 -16.15
CA PRO A 18 3.45 -20.29 -15.04
C PRO A 18 4.04 -20.69 -13.68
N ALA A 19 5.16 -21.42 -13.66
CA ALA A 19 5.87 -21.75 -12.42
C ALA A 19 6.65 -20.57 -11.81
N VAL A 20 6.68 -19.42 -12.49
CA VAL A 20 7.42 -18.23 -12.09
C VAL A 20 6.46 -17.06 -11.88
N VAL A 21 6.60 -16.40 -10.73
CA VAL A 21 5.90 -15.15 -10.43
C VAL A 21 6.89 -14.00 -10.53
N GLN A 22 6.50 -12.94 -11.22
CA GLN A 22 7.32 -11.75 -11.42
C GLN A 22 6.84 -10.62 -10.52
N ILE A 23 7.77 -9.95 -9.84
CA ILE A 23 7.51 -8.71 -9.10
C ILE A 23 8.37 -7.55 -9.63
N ILE A 24 7.96 -6.31 -9.36
CA ILE A 24 8.83 -5.13 -9.53
C ILE A 24 9.68 -4.99 -8.26
N ASP A 25 11.01 -5.04 -8.40
CA ASP A 25 11.92 -4.83 -7.26
C ASP A 25 12.04 -3.33 -6.93
N GLN A 26 11.33 -2.92 -5.88
CA GLN A 26 11.22 -1.54 -5.46
C GLN A 26 12.49 -1.00 -4.79
N ARG A 27 13.47 -1.85 -4.46
CA ARG A 27 14.72 -1.40 -3.81
C ARG A 27 15.56 -0.55 -4.75
N HIS A 28 15.46 -0.82 -6.05
CA HIS A 28 16.25 -0.16 -7.07
C HIS A 28 15.60 1.10 -7.63
N LEU A 29 14.32 1.34 -7.36
CA LEU A 29 13.64 2.58 -7.67
C LEU A 29 14.18 3.75 -6.80
N PRO A 30 14.27 4.97 -7.35
CA PRO A 30 13.79 5.39 -8.68
C PRO A 30 14.82 5.19 -9.81
N HIS A 31 16.00 4.64 -9.54
CA HIS A 31 17.13 4.70 -10.46
C HIS A 31 17.18 3.55 -11.47
N ARG A 32 16.63 2.38 -11.14
CA ARG A 32 16.54 1.23 -12.06
C ARG A 32 15.19 0.53 -11.87
N PHE A 33 14.53 0.26 -12.99
CA PHE A 33 13.32 -0.56 -13.04
C PHE A 33 13.71 -2.02 -13.30
N ILE A 34 13.55 -2.88 -12.29
CA ILE A 34 13.96 -4.28 -12.34
C ILE A 34 12.75 -5.17 -12.07
N ILE A 35 12.58 -6.20 -12.92
CA ILE A 35 11.64 -7.28 -12.70
C ILE A 35 12.40 -8.47 -12.12
N GLU A 36 11.94 -8.96 -10.96
CA GLU A 36 12.51 -10.10 -10.26
C GLU A 36 11.60 -11.32 -10.47
N ASP A 37 12.20 -12.45 -10.84
CA ASP A 37 11.52 -13.73 -11.03
C ASP A 37 11.62 -14.56 -9.73
N LEU A 38 10.49 -15.04 -9.22
CA LEU A 38 10.38 -15.81 -7.98
C LEU A 38 9.74 -17.18 -8.31
N SER A 39 10.40 -18.26 -7.90
CA SER A 39 9.98 -19.64 -8.20
C SER A 39 9.83 -20.52 -6.95
N THR A 40 10.22 -20.01 -5.78
CA THR A 40 10.16 -20.71 -4.50
C THR A 40 9.49 -19.87 -3.40
N VAL A 41 8.94 -20.54 -2.39
CA VAL A 41 8.35 -19.87 -1.21
C VAL A 41 9.40 -19.05 -0.46
N ASP A 42 10.65 -19.51 -0.46
CA ASP A 42 11.77 -18.85 0.21
C ASP A 42 12.12 -17.53 -0.45
N GLU A 43 12.17 -17.50 -1.78
CA GLU A 43 12.35 -16.27 -2.56
C GLU A 43 11.20 -15.29 -2.31
N MET A 44 9.95 -15.77 -2.32
CA MET A 44 8.79 -14.92 -2.00
C MET A 44 8.85 -14.36 -0.58
N ALA A 45 9.22 -15.19 0.40
CA ALA A 45 9.37 -14.77 1.79
C ALA A 45 10.49 -13.73 1.96
N VAL A 46 11.62 -13.89 1.26
CA VAL A 46 12.69 -12.89 1.19
C VAL A 46 12.16 -11.59 0.58
N ALA A 47 11.47 -11.66 -0.55
CA ALA A 47 10.93 -10.49 -1.25
C ALA A 47 9.99 -9.66 -0.36
N ILE A 48 9.16 -10.30 0.47
CA ILE A 48 8.26 -9.64 1.42
C ILE A 48 9.02 -9.06 2.63
N ARG A 49 9.86 -9.88 3.28
CA ARG A 49 10.59 -9.51 4.51
C ARG A 49 11.58 -8.39 4.26
N ASP A 50 12.37 -8.52 3.20
CA ASP A 50 13.45 -7.59 2.86
C ASP A 50 12.95 -6.46 1.94
N MET A 51 11.63 -6.41 1.71
CA MET A 51 10.89 -5.35 1.03
C MET A 51 11.35 -5.07 -0.39
N HIS A 52 11.58 -6.13 -1.16
CA HIS A 52 11.65 -6.07 -2.63
C HIS A 52 10.29 -5.62 -3.16
N ALA A 53 9.22 -6.23 -2.60
CA ALA A 53 7.83 -5.81 -2.75
C ALA A 53 7.29 -5.29 -1.41
N ARG A 54 6.57 -4.17 -1.43
CA ARG A 54 5.94 -3.61 -0.21
C ARG A 54 4.61 -2.93 -0.51
N GLY A 55 3.84 -2.70 0.55
CA GLY A 55 2.50 -2.09 0.49
C GLY A 55 1.42 -3.10 0.84
N ALA A 56 0.33 -2.65 1.45
CA ALA A 56 -0.67 -3.52 2.06
C ALA A 56 -1.29 -4.49 1.03
N GLY A 57 -1.78 -3.96 -0.10
CA GLY A 57 -2.36 -4.77 -1.17
C GLY A 57 -1.36 -5.70 -1.84
N LEU A 58 -0.17 -5.17 -2.19
CA LEU A 58 0.86 -5.95 -2.87
C LEU A 58 1.36 -7.13 -2.02
N ILE A 59 1.58 -6.93 -0.72
CA ILE A 59 2.03 -8.02 0.15
C ILE A 59 0.96 -9.11 0.28
N GLY A 60 -0.33 -8.74 0.30
CA GLY A 60 -1.43 -9.70 0.23
C GLY A 60 -1.40 -10.53 -1.06
N ALA A 61 -1.23 -9.89 -2.21
CA ALA A 61 -1.09 -10.57 -3.49
C ALA A 61 0.16 -11.47 -3.55
N CYS A 62 1.32 -10.99 -3.05
CA CYS A 62 2.54 -11.78 -2.92
C CYS A 62 2.32 -13.04 -2.08
N ALA A 63 1.57 -12.95 -0.98
CA ALA A 63 1.26 -14.10 -0.15
C ALA A 63 0.35 -15.11 -0.88
N GLY A 64 -0.66 -14.61 -1.61
CA GLY A 64 -1.52 -15.43 -2.45
C GLY A 64 -0.74 -16.22 -3.50
N TYR A 65 0.11 -15.53 -4.26
CA TYR A 65 1.00 -16.17 -5.23
C TYR A 65 2.10 -17.03 -4.59
N GLY A 66 2.53 -16.72 -3.37
CA GLY A 66 3.46 -17.54 -2.60
C GLY A 66 2.89 -18.92 -2.27
N ILE A 67 1.59 -19.00 -1.94
CA ILE A 67 0.90 -20.29 -1.74
C ILE A 67 0.72 -21.03 -3.06
N TYR A 68 0.47 -20.33 -4.16
CA TYR A 68 0.48 -20.95 -5.49
C TYR A 68 1.85 -21.57 -5.83
N ILE A 69 2.95 -20.84 -5.58
CA ILE A 69 4.31 -21.38 -5.72
C ILE A 69 4.52 -22.60 -4.80
N ALA A 70 4.02 -22.56 -3.57
CA ALA A 70 4.07 -23.71 -2.66
C ALA A 70 3.35 -24.92 -3.26
N ALA A 71 2.15 -24.73 -3.82
CA ALA A 71 1.35 -25.78 -4.44
C ALA A 71 2.05 -26.41 -5.65
N LEU A 72 2.73 -25.62 -6.47
CA LEU A 72 3.51 -26.13 -7.60
C LEU A 72 4.67 -27.04 -7.16
N ASN A 73 5.29 -26.73 -6.02
CA ASN A 73 6.48 -27.42 -5.51
C ASN A 73 6.16 -28.51 -4.45
N ALA A 74 4.91 -28.62 -4.02
CA ALA A 74 4.49 -29.54 -2.96
C ALA A 74 4.52 -31.02 -3.43
N PRO A 75 4.76 -31.98 -2.51
CA PRO A 75 4.63 -33.40 -2.81
C PRO A 75 3.21 -33.75 -3.27
N LYS A 76 3.09 -34.50 -4.38
CA LYS A 76 1.78 -34.82 -5.00
C LYS A 76 1.24 -36.22 -4.65
N ASN A 77 1.88 -36.89 -3.67
CA ASN A 77 1.63 -38.30 -3.34
C ASN A 77 0.28 -38.54 -2.64
N SER A 78 -0.20 -37.58 -1.85
CA SER A 78 -1.51 -37.60 -1.22
C SER A 78 -2.00 -36.17 -0.96
N ILE A 79 -3.32 -36.01 -0.85
CA ILE A 79 -3.92 -34.71 -0.52
C ILE A 79 -3.48 -34.24 0.87
N GLU A 80 -3.35 -35.15 1.83
CA GLU A 80 -2.93 -34.83 3.20
C GLU A 80 -1.51 -34.24 3.25
N ILE A 81 -0.54 -34.88 2.58
CA ILE A 81 0.85 -34.37 2.53
C ILE A 81 0.90 -33.05 1.77
N PHE A 82 0.16 -32.94 0.66
CA PHE A 82 0.06 -31.71 -0.11
C PHE A 82 -0.46 -30.55 0.75
N MET A 83 -1.58 -30.73 1.45
CA MET A 83 -2.16 -29.69 2.31
C MET A 83 -1.23 -29.32 3.47
N SER A 84 -0.61 -30.30 4.12
CA SER A 84 0.35 -30.04 5.21
C SER A 84 1.54 -29.19 4.74
N SER A 85 2.05 -29.43 3.54
CA SER A 85 3.11 -28.61 2.94
C SER A 85 2.67 -27.16 2.67
N LEU A 86 1.40 -26.94 2.31
CA LEU A 86 0.86 -25.59 2.11
C LEU A 86 0.68 -24.83 3.42
N GLU A 87 0.25 -25.51 4.48
CA GLU A 87 0.12 -24.93 5.82
C GLU A 87 1.49 -24.47 6.36
N GLU A 88 2.54 -25.27 6.17
CA GLU A 88 3.91 -24.89 6.53
C GLU A 88 4.37 -23.65 5.76
N ALA A 89 4.17 -23.63 4.44
CA ALA A 89 4.47 -22.48 3.60
C ALA A 89 3.68 -21.23 4.03
N GLY A 90 2.40 -21.39 4.37
CA GLY A 90 1.56 -20.32 4.90
C GLY A 90 2.06 -19.76 6.21
N GLY A 91 2.49 -20.61 7.14
CA GLY A 91 3.15 -20.20 8.39
C GLY A 91 4.42 -19.38 8.13
N LYS A 92 5.26 -19.83 7.19
CA LYS A 92 6.49 -19.12 6.80
C LYS A 92 6.20 -17.75 6.20
N LEU A 93 5.24 -17.65 5.28
CA LEU A 93 4.85 -16.38 4.68
C LEU A 93 4.31 -15.42 5.74
N LYS A 94 3.40 -15.86 6.62
CA LYS A 94 2.84 -15.03 7.71
C LYS A 94 3.91 -14.48 8.66
N ALA A 95 4.95 -15.27 8.94
CA ALA A 95 6.05 -14.87 9.81
C ALA A 95 6.96 -13.78 9.23
N THR A 96 6.90 -13.51 7.92
CA THR A 96 7.74 -12.48 7.29
C THR A 96 7.45 -11.08 7.83
N ARG A 97 6.17 -10.77 8.09
CA ARG A 97 5.69 -9.47 8.57
C ARG A 97 4.41 -9.66 9.43
N PRO A 98 4.53 -10.07 10.70
CA PRO A 98 3.39 -10.51 11.52
C PRO A 98 2.34 -9.43 11.82
N THR A 99 2.66 -8.15 11.59
CA THR A 99 1.72 -7.03 11.75
C THR A 99 0.89 -6.72 10.50
N ALA A 100 1.19 -7.35 9.35
CA ALA A 100 0.48 -7.13 8.09
C ALA A 100 -0.79 -7.99 8.02
N VAL A 101 -1.96 -7.39 8.22
CA VAL A 101 -3.25 -8.12 8.23
C VAL A 101 -3.59 -8.69 6.85
N ASN A 102 -3.29 -7.96 5.77
CA ASN A 102 -3.54 -8.40 4.39
C ASN A 102 -2.78 -9.69 4.02
N LEU A 103 -1.58 -9.87 4.59
CA LEU A 103 -0.76 -11.07 4.41
C LEU A 103 -1.47 -12.30 4.98
N THR A 104 -1.90 -12.22 6.24
CA THR A 104 -2.61 -13.31 6.92
C THR A 104 -3.91 -13.64 6.22
N TRP A 105 -4.70 -12.62 5.87
CA TRP A 105 -5.96 -12.76 5.12
C TRP A 105 -5.77 -13.51 3.80
N ALA A 106 -4.77 -13.14 3.00
CA ALA A 106 -4.53 -13.76 1.70
C ALA A 106 -4.09 -15.22 1.82
N VAL A 107 -3.23 -15.55 2.80
CA VAL A 107 -2.84 -16.94 3.08
C VAL A 107 -4.03 -17.76 3.54
N ASP A 108 -4.83 -17.25 4.47
CA ASP A 108 -5.99 -17.98 4.99
C ASP A 108 -7.01 -18.28 3.89
N ARG A 109 -7.31 -17.29 3.05
CA ARG A 109 -8.21 -17.44 1.90
C ARG A 109 -7.71 -18.48 0.89
N GLN A 110 -6.39 -18.52 0.64
CA GLN A 110 -5.79 -19.54 -0.22
C GLN A 110 -5.95 -20.94 0.34
N ILE A 111 -5.57 -21.16 1.60
CA ILE A 111 -5.67 -22.46 2.25
C ILE A 111 -7.12 -22.93 2.31
N GLU A 112 -8.06 -22.04 2.63
CA GLU A 112 -9.49 -22.34 2.63
C GLU A 112 -10.00 -22.75 1.23
N ALA A 113 -9.68 -21.97 0.19
CA ALA A 113 -10.10 -22.28 -1.17
C ALA A 113 -9.54 -23.63 -1.67
N ILE A 114 -8.28 -23.94 -1.35
CA ILE A 114 -7.63 -25.19 -1.76
C ILE A 114 -8.17 -26.39 -0.97
N SER A 115 -8.40 -26.23 0.34
CA SER A 115 -8.92 -27.31 1.19
C SER A 115 -10.33 -27.72 0.82
N THR A 116 -11.18 -26.74 0.50
CA THR A 116 -12.59 -26.95 0.11
C THR A 116 -12.76 -27.34 -1.36
N ALA A 117 -11.70 -27.21 -2.19
CA ALA A 117 -11.75 -27.66 -3.57
C ALA A 117 -12.07 -29.16 -3.64
N GLY A 118 -12.86 -29.59 -4.63
CA GLY A 118 -12.96 -31.01 -4.97
C GLY A 118 -11.74 -31.49 -5.78
N GLY A 119 -11.67 -32.78 -6.10
CA GLY A 119 -10.71 -33.31 -7.06
C GLY A 119 -9.33 -33.68 -6.50
N ASP A 120 -8.38 -33.92 -7.40
CA ASP A 120 -7.02 -34.36 -7.10
C ASP A 120 -6.07 -33.17 -6.82
N VAL A 121 -4.77 -33.47 -6.65
CA VAL A 121 -3.73 -32.47 -6.37
C VAL A 121 -3.60 -31.46 -7.53
N GLU A 122 -3.77 -31.90 -8.78
CA GLU A 122 -3.62 -30.99 -9.92
C GLU A 122 -4.79 -30.01 -9.98
N ALA A 123 -6.03 -30.47 -9.73
CA ALA A 123 -7.18 -29.58 -9.57
C ALA A 123 -6.97 -28.54 -8.47
N ARG A 124 -6.31 -28.91 -7.36
CA ARG A 124 -5.96 -28.01 -6.25
C ARG A 124 -4.92 -26.96 -6.62
N ILE A 125 -3.91 -27.32 -7.42
CA ILE A 125 -2.93 -26.37 -7.95
C ILE A 125 -3.62 -25.32 -8.84
N GLN A 126 -4.57 -25.75 -9.68
CA GLN A 126 -5.36 -24.82 -10.49
C GLN A 126 -6.22 -23.89 -9.62
N THR A 127 -6.81 -24.41 -8.53
CA THR A 127 -7.52 -23.57 -7.54
C THR A 127 -6.60 -22.57 -6.85
N ALA A 128 -5.37 -22.94 -6.54
CA ALA A 128 -4.38 -22.04 -5.92
C ALA A 128 -4.05 -20.87 -6.85
N LEU A 129 -3.77 -21.16 -8.13
CA LEU A 129 -3.54 -20.13 -9.16
C LEU A 129 -4.74 -19.20 -9.28
N LYS A 130 -5.92 -19.77 -9.51
CA LYS A 130 -7.15 -18.99 -9.71
C LYS A 130 -7.47 -18.11 -8.50
N THR A 131 -7.28 -18.63 -7.29
CA THR A 131 -7.49 -17.85 -6.06
C THR A 131 -6.46 -16.71 -5.93
N ALA A 132 -5.22 -16.90 -6.40
CA ALA A 132 -4.18 -15.87 -6.33
C ALA A 132 -4.46 -14.75 -7.34
N GLU A 133 -4.91 -15.13 -8.54
CA GLU A 133 -5.40 -14.20 -9.56
C GLU A 133 -6.61 -13.41 -9.05
N ILE A 134 -7.60 -14.07 -8.43
CA ILE A 134 -8.77 -13.40 -7.83
C ILE A 134 -8.35 -12.40 -6.76
N ILE A 135 -7.46 -12.77 -5.84
CA ILE A 135 -6.95 -11.84 -4.80
C ILE A 135 -6.32 -10.61 -5.46
N ALA A 136 -5.53 -10.82 -6.52
CA ALA A 136 -4.84 -9.73 -7.20
C ALA A 136 -5.81 -8.85 -8.03
N ASP A 137 -6.79 -9.45 -8.68
CA ASP A 137 -7.81 -8.76 -9.47
C ASP A 137 -8.76 -7.94 -8.59
N GLU A 138 -9.18 -8.49 -7.45
CA GLU A 138 -9.99 -7.77 -6.46
C GLU A 138 -9.23 -6.57 -5.88
N ASP A 139 -7.93 -6.72 -5.55
CA ASP A 139 -7.10 -5.62 -5.08
C ASP A 139 -7.04 -4.47 -6.11
N ALA A 140 -6.79 -4.81 -7.38
CA ALA A 140 -6.77 -3.83 -8.47
C ALA A 140 -8.13 -3.17 -8.69
N ASP A 141 -9.23 -3.94 -8.64
CA ASP A 141 -10.59 -3.41 -8.80
C ASP A 141 -10.97 -2.48 -7.64
N PHE A 142 -10.64 -2.86 -6.40
CA PHE A 142 -10.91 -2.03 -5.23
C PHE A 142 -10.14 -0.71 -5.31
N CYS A 143 -8.87 -0.75 -5.70
CA CYS A 143 -8.06 0.44 -5.92
C CYS A 143 -8.64 1.34 -7.02
N ARG A 144 -9.11 0.77 -8.14
CA ARG A 144 -9.82 1.51 -9.20
C ARG A 144 -11.06 2.23 -8.66
N ARG A 145 -11.92 1.50 -7.93
CA ARG A 145 -13.15 2.07 -7.35
C ARG A 145 -12.87 3.15 -6.31
N ILE A 146 -11.84 2.98 -5.46
CA ILE A 146 -11.35 4.01 -4.54
C ILE A 146 -10.97 5.28 -5.32
N GLY A 147 -10.27 5.11 -6.46
CA GLY A 147 -9.94 6.20 -7.36
C GLY A 147 -11.17 6.93 -7.89
N GLU A 148 -12.17 6.19 -8.38
CA GLU A 148 -13.42 6.73 -8.91
C GLU A 148 -14.20 7.53 -7.85
N HIS A 149 -14.37 6.97 -6.64
CA HIS A 149 -15.07 7.66 -5.56
C HIS A 149 -14.32 8.90 -5.09
N GLY A 150 -12.99 8.79 -4.88
CA GLY A 150 -12.18 9.92 -4.43
C GLY A 150 -12.04 11.03 -5.47
N ALA A 151 -12.09 10.72 -6.76
CA ALA A 151 -12.01 11.71 -7.84
C ALA A 151 -13.15 12.73 -7.76
N ALA A 152 -14.32 12.33 -7.28
CA ALA A 152 -15.46 13.24 -7.07
C ALA A 152 -15.14 14.38 -6.08
N LEU A 153 -14.30 14.13 -5.07
CA LEU A 153 -13.84 15.15 -4.11
C LEU A 153 -12.95 16.19 -4.82
N ILE A 154 -12.04 15.71 -5.67
CA ILE A 154 -11.12 16.56 -6.44
C ILE A 154 -11.90 17.37 -7.48
N GLU A 155 -12.88 16.77 -8.15
CA GLU A 155 -13.77 17.45 -9.09
C GLU A 155 -14.57 18.57 -8.41
N GLU A 156 -15.09 18.35 -7.20
CA GLU A 156 -15.78 19.38 -6.44
C GLU A 156 -14.86 20.56 -6.10
N ILE A 157 -13.62 20.30 -5.68
CA ILE A 157 -12.63 21.36 -5.44
C ILE A 157 -12.32 22.11 -6.74
N SER A 158 -12.08 21.39 -7.84
CA SER A 158 -11.83 21.97 -9.16
C SER A 158 -12.97 22.90 -9.60
N ARG A 159 -14.24 22.48 -9.43
CA ARG A 159 -15.42 23.31 -9.73
C ARG A 159 -15.44 24.59 -8.89
N ARG A 160 -15.16 24.51 -7.59
CA ARG A 160 -15.05 25.68 -6.69
C ARG A 160 -13.92 26.62 -7.13
N LYS A 161 -12.83 26.08 -7.64
CA LYS A 161 -11.69 26.82 -8.20
C LYS A 161 -11.87 27.23 -9.66
N LYS A 162 -13.06 27.05 -10.25
CA LYS A 162 -13.39 27.38 -11.65
C LYS A 162 -12.42 26.72 -12.65
N GLY A 163 -12.05 25.48 -12.37
CA GLY A 163 -11.12 24.69 -13.16
C GLY A 163 -9.64 25.03 -12.95
N ASP A 164 -9.30 25.84 -11.92
CA ASP A 164 -7.92 26.03 -11.50
C ASP A 164 -7.33 24.81 -10.79
N THR A 165 -5.99 24.78 -10.72
CA THR A 165 -5.23 23.61 -10.25
C THR A 165 -5.63 23.25 -8.82
N VAL A 166 -6.01 21.98 -8.61
CA VAL A 166 -6.22 21.40 -7.29
C VAL A 166 -4.87 20.92 -6.75
N ASN A 167 -4.39 21.54 -5.68
CA ASN A 167 -3.13 21.20 -5.03
C ASN A 167 -3.40 20.17 -3.93
N ILE A 168 -2.86 18.98 -4.09
CA ILE A 168 -3.09 17.83 -3.25
C ILE A 168 -1.80 17.54 -2.48
N LEU A 169 -1.86 17.39 -1.16
CA LEU A 169 -0.72 16.88 -0.40
C LEU A 169 -0.90 15.40 -0.10
N THR A 170 0.16 14.62 -0.30
CA THR A 170 0.20 13.20 0.07
C THR A 170 1.45 12.85 0.86
N HIS A 171 1.38 11.74 1.59
CA HIS A 171 2.42 11.26 2.49
C HIS A 171 2.66 9.77 2.28
N CYS A 172 3.93 9.35 2.31
CA CYS A 172 4.38 8.00 1.96
C CYS A 172 4.14 7.65 0.48
N ASN A 173 3.96 6.35 0.20
CA ASN A 173 3.60 5.81 -1.09
C ASN A 173 2.49 4.77 -0.87
N ALA A 174 1.27 5.18 -1.19
CA ALA A 174 0.07 4.35 -1.18
C ALA A 174 -0.53 4.33 -2.60
N GLY A 175 0.37 4.14 -3.57
CA GLY A 175 0.06 4.19 -4.99
C GLY A 175 0.25 2.85 -5.67
N TRP A 176 0.52 2.85 -6.98
CA TRP A 176 0.63 1.62 -7.77
C TRP A 176 1.62 0.63 -7.19
N LEU A 177 2.77 1.13 -6.73
CA LEU A 177 3.84 0.31 -6.20
C LEU A 177 3.45 -0.37 -4.87
N ALA A 178 2.43 0.13 -4.18
CA ALA A 178 1.97 -0.42 -2.89
C ALA A 178 0.83 -1.45 -3.02
N PHE A 179 0.23 -1.57 -4.20
CA PHE A 179 -0.92 -2.41 -4.52
C PHE A 179 -0.64 -3.23 -5.78
N VAL A 180 -1.59 -4.03 -6.26
CA VAL A 180 -1.45 -4.76 -7.53
C VAL A 180 -1.47 -3.78 -8.71
N ASP A 181 -2.36 -2.79 -8.63
CA ASP A 181 -2.51 -1.71 -9.59
C ASP A 181 -3.29 -0.53 -8.96
N TYR A 182 -3.38 0.61 -9.65
CA TYR A 182 -4.06 1.88 -9.28
C TYR A 182 -3.63 2.56 -7.97
N GLY A 183 -3.45 1.82 -6.88
CA GLY A 183 -3.16 2.33 -5.55
C GLY A 183 -4.39 2.84 -4.82
N THR A 184 -4.19 3.44 -3.65
CA THR A 184 -5.29 4.03 -2.89
C THR A 184 -5.22 5.54 -2.90
N ALA A 185 -4.24 6.15 -2.23
CA ALA A 185 -4.17 7.60 -2.06
C ALA A 185 -3.91 8.35 -3.37
N THR A 186 -3.16 7.74 -4.30
CA THR A 186 -2.88 8.32 -5.61
C THR A 186 -3.94 7.96 -6.65
N ALA A 187 -4.77 6.95 -6.43
CA ALA A 187 -5.80 6.55 -7.41
C ALA A 187 -6.82 7.67 -7.71
N PRO A 188 -7.33 8.44 -6.73
CA PRO A 188 -8.15 9.62 -6.99
C PRO A 188 -7.44 10.67 -7.83
N ILE A 189 -6.14 10.83 -7.60
CA ILE A 189 -5.28 11.79 -8.32
C ILE A 189 -5.14 11.37 -9.78
N TYR A 190 -4.86 10.08 -10.04
CA TYR A 190 -4.77 9.53 -11.40
C TYR A 190 -6.11 9.66 -12.14
N ALA A 191 -7.23 9.28 -11.52
CA ALA A 191 -8.55 9.40 -12.13
C ALA A 191 -8.92 10.87 -12.45
N ALA A 192 -8.63 11.80 -11.53
CA ALA A 192 -8.84 13.23 -11.77
C ALA A 192 -7.93 13.77 -12.90
N HIS A 193 -6.65 13.40 -12.89
CA HIS A 193 -5.71 13.78 -13.94
C HIS A 193 -6.15 13.27 -15.32
N ASP A 194 -6.53 12.01 -15.42
CA ASP A 194 -6.90 11.35 -16.68
C ASP A 194 -8.23 11.86 -17.25
N SER A 195 -9.11 12.40 -16.38
CA SER A 195 -10.31 13.12 -16.79
C SER A 195 -10.06 14.59 -17.19
N GLY A 196 -8.81 15.04 -17.17
CA GLY A 196 -8.41 16.39 -17.57
C GLY A 196 -8.52 17.45 -16.48
N ILE A 197 -8.77 17.06 -15.22
CA ILE A 197 -8.74 18.00 -14.10
C ILE A 197 -7.28 18.40 -13.83
N ARG A 198 -7.02 19.71 -13.76
CA ARG A 198 -5.70 20.22 -13.41
C ARG A 198 -5.40 19.91 -11.95
N VAL A 199 -4.43 19.03 -11.72
CA VAL A 199 -3.95 18.67 -10.39
C VAL A 199 -2.45 18.95 -10.27
N HIS A 200 -2.01 19.26 -9.06
CA HIS A 200 -0.60 19.25 -8.66
C HIS A 200 -0.46 18.54 -7.33
N VAL A 201 0.59 17.73 -7.16
CA VAL A 201 0.83 16.97 -5.93
C VAL A 201 2.06 17.47 -5.18
N TRP A 202 1.87 17.87 -3.93
CA TRP A 202 2.94 18.01 -2.95
C TRP A 202 3.24 16.64 -2.35
N VAL A 203 4.44 16.12 -2.65
CA VAL A 203 4.90 14.80 -2.22
C VAL A 203 5.87 14.97 -1.07
N ASP A 204 5.44 14.65 0.14
CA ASP A 204 6.36 14.56 1.28
C ASP A 204 7.45 13.51 1.00
N GLU A 205 8.72 13.83 1.27
CA GLU A 205 9.82 12.89 1.06
C GLU A 205 9.61 11.57 1.83
N THR A 206 9.01 11.66 3.01
CA THR A 206 8.65 10.57 3.93
C THR A 206 9.88 9.91 4.57
N ARG A 207 10.56 10.62 5.48
CA ARG A 207 11.67 10.06 6.25
C ARG A 207 11.19 8.94 7.19
N PRO A 208 12.08 7.99 7.56
CA PRO A 208 13.48 7.90 7.15
C PRO A 208 13.73 7.19 5.81
N ARG A 209 12.76 6.45 5.27
CA ARG A 209 12.99 5.59 4.08
C ARG A 209 12.75 6.27 2.73
N ASN A 210 12.28 7.51 2.76
CA ASN A 210 12.07 8.39 1.63
C ASN A 210 11.09 7.79 0.60
N GLN A 211 10.00 7.18 1.07
CA GLN A 211 9.03 6.51 0.20
C GLN A 211 8.39 7.48 -0.80
N GLY A 212 8.05 8.69 -0.36
CA GLY A 212 7.43 9.66 -1.25
C GLY A 212 8.42 10.17 -2.29
N ALA A 213 9.63 10.56 -1.86
CA ALA A 213 10.67 11.02 -2.77
C ALA A 213 11.12 9.95 -3.78
N ARG A 214 11.19 8.68 -3.35
CA ARG A 214 11.70 7.58 -4.20
C ARG A 214 10.64 6.90 -5.04
N LEU A 215 9.46 6.64 -4.48
CA LEU A 215 8.45 5.83 -5.14
C LEU A 215 7.30 6.70 -5.65
N THR A 216 6.67 7.50 -4.78
CA THR A 216 5.52 8.34 -5.18
C THR A 216 5.88 9.32 -6.28
N ALA A 217 7.00 10.03 -6.15
CA ALA A 217 7.48 10.93 -7.21
C ALA A 217 7.77 10.18 -8.52
N TRP A 218 8.32 8.97 -8.43
CA TRP A 218 8.60 8.15 -9.61
C TRP A 218 7.31 7.72 -10.33
N GLU A 219 6.32 7.17 -9.62
CA GLU A 219 5.07 6.74 -10.25
C GLU A 219 4.22 7.91 -10.77
N LEU A 220 4.18 9.05 -10.06
CA LEU A 220 3.53 10.27 -10.56
C LEU A 220 4.21 10.77 -11.82
N GLY A 221 5.55 10.73 -11.87
CA GLY A 221 6.34 11.10 -13.04
C GLY A 221 6.08 10.20 -14.24
N GLU A 222 6.06 8.88 -14.06
CA GLU A 222 5.77 7.92 -15.13
C GLU A 222 4.33 8.05 -15.66
N HIS A 223 3.36 8.43 -14.82
CA HIS A 223 1.98 8.71 -15.24
C HIS A 223 1.79 10.11 -15.83
N GLY A 224 2.74 11.03 -15.64
CA GLY A 224 2.67 12.41 -16.13
C GLY A 224 1.95 13.40 -15.21
N VAL A 225 1.71 13.05 -13.95
CA VAL A 225 1.05 13.93 -12.98
C VAL A 225 2.04 15.00 -12.48
N PRO A 226 1.72 16.31 -12.59
CA PRO A 226 2.55 17.38 -12.06
C PRO A 226 2.74 17.26 -10.54
N HIS A 227 3.98 17.28 -10.07
CA HIS A 227 4.28 17.12 -8.65
C HIS A 227 5.58 17.80 -8.23
N SER A 228 5.71 18.05 -6.92
CA SER A 228 6.90 18.59 -6.29
C SER A 228 7.22 17.80 -5.03
N VAL A 229 8.45 17.29 -4.92
CA VAL A 229 8.92 16.64 -3.69
C VAL A 229 9.31 17.71 -2.67
N ILE A 230 8.83 17.56 -1.43
CA ILE A 230 9.08 18.48 -0.32
C ILE A 230 9.63 17.73 0.88
N ALA A 231 10.40 18.41 1.73
CA ALA A 231 10.73 17.87 3.04
C ALA A 231 9.45 17.73 3.89
N ASP A 232 9.42 16.74 4.78
CA ASP A 232 8.20 16.42 5.54
C ASP A 232 7.68 17.61 6.36
N ASN A 233 8.54 18.49 6.86
CA ASN A 233 8.10 19.64 7.67
C ASN A 233 7.53 20.81 6.85
N VAL A 234 7.69 20.81 5.52
CA VAL A 234 7.21 21.90 4.64
C VAL A 234 5.69 21.86 4.48
N GLY A 235 5.07 20.68 4.59
CA GLY A 235 3.63 20.51 4.37
C GLY A 235 2.75 21.46 5.21
N GLY A 236 3.08 21.65 6.49
CA GLY A 236 2.33 22.56 7.36
C GLY A 236 2.45 24.03 6.93
N HIS A 237 3.62 24.46 6.46
CA HIS A 237 3.82 25.81 5.93
C HIS A 237 2.99 26.05 4.66
N LEU A 238 2.96 25.07 3.74
CA LEU A 238 2.13 25.15 2.54
C LEU A 238 0.64 25.30 2.89
N MET A 239 0.17 24.58 3.90
CA MET A 239 -1.21 24.68 4.39
C MET A 239 -1.51 26.07 4.97
N GLN A 240 -0.60 26.64 5.77
CA GLN A 240 -0.73 28.00 6.32
C GLN A 240 -0.83 29.10 5.26
N HIS A 241 -0.26 28.85 4.08
CA HIS A 241 -0.30 29.79 2.96
C HIS A 241 -1.37 29.45 1.92
N GLY A 242 -2.31 28.54 2.22
CA GLY A 242 -3.41 28.18 1.33
C GLY A 242 -2.95 27.48 0.04
N MET A 243 -1.78 26.85 0.05
CA MET A 243 -1.19 26.17 -1.11
C MET A 243 -1.60 24.69 -1.23
N VAL A 244 -2.40 24.19 -0.28
CA VAL A 244 -2.93 22.82 -0.25
C VAL A 244 -4.44 22.91 -0.15
N ASP A 245 -5.16 22.26 -1.06
CA ASP A 245 -6.62 22.24 -1.10
C ASP A 245 -7.20 20.99 -0.40
N ILE A 246 -6.45 19.88 -0.41
CA ILE A 246 -6.86 18.60 0.19
C ILE A 246 -5.63 17.76 0.53
N VAL A 247 -5.70 17.01 1.62
CA VAL A 247 -4.71 15.98 1.97
C VAL A 247 -5.34 14.61 1.74
N ILE A 248 -4.63 13.73 1.01
CA ILE A 248 -5.04 12.33 0.80
C ILE A 248 -3.85 11.43 1.14
N THR A 249 -4.04 10.53 2.10
CA THR A 249 -3.03 9.53 2.48
C THR A 249 -3.59 8.11 2.37
N GLY A 250 -2.70 7.12 2.36
CA GLY A 250 -3.08 5.73 2.58
C GLY A 250 -3.19 5.41 4.06
N THR A 251 -3.20 4.12 4.37
CA THR A 251 -3.17 3.56 5.72
C THR A 251 -2.54 2.17 5.68
N ASP A 252 -1.93 1.75 6.79
CA ASP A 252 -1.48 0.38 7.00
C ASP A 252 -2.52 -0.43 7.78
N ARG A 253 -3.29 0.21 8.65
CA ARG A 253 -4.38 -0.40 9.43
C ARG A 253 -5.35 0.68 9.91
N THR A 254 -6.63 0.48 9.71
CA THR A 254 -7.66 1.41 10.20
C THR A 254 -8.65 0.67 11.09
N THR A 255 -8.94 1.17 12.29
CA THR A 255 -9.99 0.57 13.13
C THR A 255 -11.36 0.78 12.49
N TYR A 256 -12.32 -0.10 12.75
CA TYR A 256 -13.69 0.12 12.25
C TYR A 256 -14.35 1.38 12.86
N THR A 257 -13.78 1.95 13.93
CA THR A 257 -14.18 3.22 14.55
C THR A 257 -13.53 4.45 13.92
N GLY A 258 -12.59 4.28 12.97
CA GLY A 258 -12.02 5.37 12.17
C GLY A 258 -10.62 5.86 12.56
N ASP A 259 -9.95 5.27 13.55
CA ASP A 259 -8.56 5.60 13.87
C ASP A 259 -7.61 4.96 12.85
N VAL A 260 -6.64 5.74 12.38
CA VAL A 260 -5.80 5.39 11.23
C VAL A 260 -4.36 5.21 11.66
N GLY A 261 -3.86 3.98 11.63
CA GLY A 261 -2.43 3.66 11.73
C GLY A 261 -1.76 3.75 10.36
N ASN A 262 -0.86 4.72 10.17
CA ASN A 262 -0.17 4.93 8.90
C ASN A 262 1.27 5.36 9.13
N LYS A 263 2.03 5.55 8.03
CA LYS A 263 3.42 6.00 8.05
C LYS A 263 3.65 7.18 9.00
N ILE A 264 4.71 7.07 9.82
CA ILE A 264 5.15 8.12 10.74
C ILE A 264 5.23 9.48 10.02
N GLY A 265 4.57 10.49 10.59
CA GLY A 265 4.36 11.80 9.98
C GLY A 265 2.91 12.06 9.60
N THR A 266 2.09 11.02 9.37
CA THR A 266 0.68 11.17 8.97
C THR A 266 -0.13 11.97 9.99
N TYR A 267 0.01 11.65 11.27
CA TYR A 267 -0.64 12.39 12.36
C TYR A 267 -0.33 13.89 12.33
N LEU A 268 0.92 14.27 12.03
CA LEU A 268 1.32 15.67 11.93
C LEU A 268 0.66 16.38 10.75
N LYS A 269 0.43 15.68 9.63
CA LYS A 269 -0.32 16.22 8.48
C LYS A 269 -1.77 16.46 8.82
N ALA A 270 -2.39 15.51 9.54
CA ALA A 270 -3.78 15.63 9.97
C ALA A 270 -3.96 16.78 10.96
N LEU A 271 -3.02 17.00 11.89
CA LEU A 271 -3.01 18.15 12.78
C LEU A 271 -2.91 19.48 12.02
N ALA A 272 -1.94 19.60 11.10
CA ALA A 272 -1.76 20.81 10.31
C ALA A 272 -2.97 21.09 9.40
N ALA A 273 -3.54 20.04 8.78
CA ALA A 273 -4.74 20.16 7.96
C ALA A 273 -5.93 20.65 8.79
N LYS A 274 -6.12 20.09 10.00
CA LYS A 274 -7.18 20.51 10.92
C LYS A 274 -7.05 21.97 11.34
N ASP A 275 -5.84 22.41 11.71
CA ASP A 275 -5.55 23.79 12.11
C ASP A 275 -5.83 24.80 10.99
N ASN A 276 -5.61 24.40 9.73
CA ASN A 276 -5.80 25.24 8.55
C ASN A 276 -7.14 25.01 7.82
N ASN A 277 -8.07 24.24 8.42
CA ASN A 277 -9.37 23.90 7.84
C ASN A 277 -9.30 23.23 6.45
N ILE A 278 -8.28 22.40 6.23
CA ILE A 278 -8.10 21.62 5.01
C ILE A 278 -8.64 20.21 5.22
N PRO A 279 -9.44 19.66 4.29
CA PRO A 279 -9.95 18.31 4.41
C PRO A 279 -8.83 17.27 4.34
N PHE A 280 -8.89 16.29 5.25
CA PHE A 280 -7.92 15.20 5.37
C PHE A 280 -8.62 13.85 5.14
N TYR A 281 -8.37 13.23 4.00
CA TYR A 281 -8.97 11.94 3.62
C TYR A 281 -7.96 10.81 3.69
N VAL A 282 -8.46 9.62 4.05
CA VAL A 282 -7.67 8.38 4.06
C VAL A 282 -8.29 7.38 3.10
N ALA A 283 -7.49 6.92 2.14
CA ALA A 283 -7.91 5.98 1.10
C ALA A 283 -7.46 4.56 1.43
N LEU A 284 -8.40 3.62 1.47
CA LEU A 284 -8.15 2.24 1.91
C LEU A 284 -9.17 1.25 1.33
N PRO A 285 -8.76 0.03 0.96
CA PRO A 285 -9.70 -1.06 0.70
C PRO A 285 -10.20 -1.65 2.01
N SER A 286 -11.37 -2.29 1.97
CA SER A 286 -11.97 -2.95 3.13
C SER A 286 -11.10 -4.01 3.82
N SER A 287 -10.15 -4.60 3.09
CA SER A 287 -9.15 -5.54 3.64
C SER A 287 -8.17 -4.90 4.64
N THR A 288 -8.13 -3.57 4.72
CA THR A 288 -7.25 -2.82 5.63
C THR A 288 -7.95 -2.38 6.93
N PHE A 289 -9.28 -2.58 7.02
CA PHE A 289 -9.99 -2.40 8.28
C PHE A 289 -9.67 -3.53 9.26
N ASP A 290 -9.38 -3.15 10.50
CA ASP A 290 -9.44 -4.03 11.65
C ASP A 290 -10.86 -3.95 12.24
N TRP A 291 -11.64 -5.00 11.98
CA TRP A 291 -13.04 -5.12 12.39
C TRP A 291 -13.25 -5.40 13.89
N LYS A 292 -12.16 -5.49 14.67
CA LYS A 292 -12.21 -5.81 16.10
C LYS A 292 -11.69 -4.67 16.96
N MET A 293 -10.63 -3.97 16.51
CA MET A 293 -10.02 -2.86 17.24
C MET A 293 -10.93 -1.61 17.26
N LYS A 294 -10.89 -0.87 18.38
CA LYS A 294 -11.71 0.35 18.58
C LYS A 294 -10.88 1.60 18.90
N ASP A 295 -9.80 1.46 19.65
CA ASP A 295 -8.89 2.55 20.00
C ASP A 295 -7.55 2.31 19.32
N GLY A 296 -7.31 3.03 18.23
CA GLY A 296 -6.10 2.87 17.45
C GLY A 296 -4.84 3.20 18.25
N VAL A 297 -4.90 4.19 19.14
CA VAL A 297 -3.73 4.70 19.87
C VAL A 297 -3.23 3.67 20.88
N SER A 298 -4.12 2.96 21.55
CA SER A 298 -3.76 1.93 22.53
C SER A 298 -3.62 0.53 21.94
N GLU A 299 -4.33 0.21 20.85
CA GLU A 299 -4.39 -1.16 20.30
C GLU A 299 -3.48 -1.41 19.09
N ILE A 300 -3.17 -0.39 18.27
CA ILE A 300 -2.34 -0.59 17.07
C ILE A 300 -0.86 -0.74 17.48
N PRO A 301 -0.22 -1.89 17.20
CA PRO A 301 1.19 -2.07 17.52
C PRO A 301 2.08 -1.24 16.60
N ILE A 302 2.85 -0.31 17.17
CA ILE A 302 3.80 0.51 16.41
C ILE A 302 5.14 -0.21 16.25
N GLU A 303 5.45 -0.59 15.01
CA GLU A 303 6.72 -1.21 14.65
C GLU A 303 7.90 -0.25 14.93
N ARG A 304 8.89 -0.73 15.69
CA ARG A 304 10.19 -0.07 15.85
C ARG A 304 11.22 -0.73 14.95
N ARG A 305 11.90 0.05 14.12
CA ARG A 305 12.87 -0.42 13.13
C ARG A 305 14.29 -0.08 13.54
N ASN A 306 15.25 -0.60 12.77
CA ASN A 306 16.66 -0.32 12.99
C ASN A 306 16.92 1.20 12.91
N ALA A 307 17.63 1.72 13.91
CA ALA A 307 18.04 3.11 14.01
C ALA A 307 18.92 3.57 12.82
N ALA A 308 19.60 2.65 12.14
CA ALA A 308 20.44 2.93 10.98
C ALA A 308 19.69 3.69 9.87
N GLU A 309 18.39 3.45 9.68
CA GLU A 309 17.58 4.14 8.67
C GLU A 309 17.48 5.66 8.93
N VAL A 310 17.53 6.06 10.19
CA VAL A 310 17.55 7.48 10.57
C VAL A 310 18.96 8.05 10.44
N ARG A 311 19.97 7.25 10.77
CA ARG A 311 21.38 7.68 10.82
C ARG A 311 22.06 7.76 9.45
N THR A 312 21.57 7.02 8.47
CA THR A 312 22.13 6.95 7.12
C THR A 312 21.09 7.23 6.05
N ILE A 313 21.53 7.57 4.85
CA ILE A 313 20.68 7.73 3.67
C ILE A 313 21.35 7.11 2.45
N ASN A 314 20.53 6.57 1.55
CA ASN A 314 20.98 6.04 0.27
C ASN A 314 20.70 7.05 -0.84
N GLY A 315 21.63 7.21 -1.78
CA GLY A 315 21.45 8.07 -2.95
C GLY A 315 22.36 7.69 -4.10
N LEU A 316 22.01 8.14 -5.31
CA LEU A 316 22.83 7.96 -6.50
C LEU A 316 24.01 8.94 -6.49
N TYR A 317 25.23 8.41 -6.44
CA TYR A 317 26.48 9.16 -6.54
C TYR A 317 27.33 8.57 -7.65
N LYS A 318 27.59 9.37 -8.70
CA LYS A 318 28.41 8.97 -9.86
C LYS A 318 27.99 7.63 -10.50
N GLY A 319 26.68 7.38 -10.59
CA GLY A 319 26.11 6.18 -11.23
C GLY A 319 25.90 4.98 -10.28
N GLU A 320 26.40 5.06 -9.04
CA GLU A 320 26.25 4.00 -8.04
C GLU A 320 25.36 4.45 -6.88
N ILE A 321 24.61 3.51 -6.31
CA ILE A 321 23.85 3.79 -5.08
C ILE A 321 24.82 3.65 -3.91
N VAL A 322 25.01 4.73 -3.17
CA VAL A 322 25.89 4.77 -1.99
C VAL A 322 25.08 5.05 -0.73
N THR A 323 25.52 4.48 0.39
CA THR A 323 25.00 4.80 1.73
C THR A 323 25.94 5.78 2.40
N VAL A 324 25.40 6.90 2.89
CA VAL A 324 26.18 7.91 3.62
C VAL A 324 25.61 8.15 5.01
N GLN A 325 26.50 8.44 5.96
CA GLN A 325 26.17 8.80 7.33
C GLN A 325 25.67 10.26 7.40
N LEU A 326 24.49 10.47 7.98
CA LEU A 326 23.85 11.79 8.13
C LEU A 326 24.09 12.43 9.51
N VAL A 327 24.25 11.61 10.55
CA VAL A 327 24.36 12.07 11.94
C VAL A 327 25.78 11.82 12.48
N PRO A 328 26.22 12.50 13.55
CA PRO A 328 27.51 12.20 14.19
C PRO A 328 27.67 10.72 14.55
N ASP A 329 28.90 10.22 14.56
CA ASP A 329 29.23 8.78 14.71
C ASP A 329 28.61 8.12 15.94
N ASN A 330 28.46 8.87 17.04
CA ASN A 330 27.95 8.37 18.32
C ASN A 330 26.51 8.80 18.61
N SER A 331 25.82 9.48 17.69
CA SER A 331 24.42 9.87 17.89
C SER A 331 23.49 8.66 17.73
N PRO A 332 22.73 8.27 18.78
CA PRO A 332 21.74 7.21 18.67
C PRO A 332 20.57 7.67 17.80
N GLY A 333 19.97 6.72 17.07
CA GLY A 333 18.72 6.95 16.33
C GLY A 333 17.56 6.24 17.01
N VAL A 334 16.35 6.76 16.84
CA VAL A 334 15.10 6.10 17.22
C VAL A 334 14.19 6.11 16.01
N ASN A 335 13.62 4.96 15.67
CA ASN A 335 12.87 4.79 14.42
C ASN A 335 11.56 4.07 14.68
N TYR A 336 10.47 4.84 14.77
CA TYR A 336 9.10 4.33 14.75
C TYR A 336 8.60 4.38 13.32
N ALA A 337 8.08 3.27 12.80
CA ALA A 337 7.67 3.19 11.41
C ALA A 337 6.30 3.83 11.16
N PHE A 338 5.46 3.97 12.18
CA PHE A 338 4.07 4.39 12.06
C PHE A 338 3.67 5.32 13.20
N ASP A 339 2.61 6.09 12.99
CA ASP A 339 1.84 6.77 14.03
C ASP A 339 0.34 6.50 13.84
N VAL A 340 -0.46 6.94 14.81
CA VAL A 340 -1.92 6.84 14.77
C VAL A 340 -2.50 8.23 14.62
N THR A 341 -3.34 8.41 13.61
CA THR A 341 -4.17 9.58 13.39
C THR A 341 -5.57 9.30 13.95
N PRO A 342 -5.99 9.95 15.04
CA PRO A 342 -7.31 9.74 15.61
C PRO A 342 -8.43 10.15 14.66
N ALA A 343 -9.54 9.43 14.69
CA ALA A 343 -10.71 9.61 13.82
C ALA A 343 -11.20 11.08 13.74
N ARG A 344 -11.14 11.81 14.86
CA ARG A 344 -11.52 13.24 14.94
C ARG A 344 -10.71 14.19 14.03
N LEU A 345 -9.58 13.74 13.50
CA LEU A 345 -8.73 14.49 12.56
C LEU A 345 -8.94 14.05 11.10
N VAL A 346 -9.69 12.98 10.86
CA VAL A 346 -9.96 12.43 9.54
C VAL A 346 -11.31 12.97 9.08
N THR A 347 -11.32 13.67 7.95
CA THR A 347 -12.55 14.20 7.32
C THR A 347 -13.42 13.08 6.78
N GLY A 348 -12.83 12.04 6.19
CA GLY A 348 -13.56 10.88 5.71
C GLY A 348 -12.63 9.77 5.20
N LEU A 349 -13.20 8.60 5.01
CA LEU A 349 -12.56 7.40 4.50
C LEU A 349 -13.03 7.15 3.07
N ILE A 350 -12.09 6.97 2.14
CA ILE A 350 -12.37 6.63 0.73
C ILE A 350 -12.14 5.14 0.55
N THR A 351 -13.20 4.39 0.27
CA THR A 351 -13.17 2.92 0.14
C THR A 351 -13.69 2.48 -1.21
N GLU A 352 -13.56 1.19 -1.55
CA GLU A 352 -14.11 0.67 -2.79
C GLU A 352 -15.64 0.77 -2.85
N ARG A 353 -16.31 0.80 -1.68
CA ARG A 353 -17.77 0.90 -1.57
C ARG A 353 -18.31 2.33 -1.54
N GLY A 354 -17.43 3.33 -1.46
CA GLY A 354 -17.80 4.73 -1.39
C GLY A 354 -17.00 5.49 -0.34
N ILE A 355 -17.43 6.72 -0.07
CA ILE A 355 -16.84 7.59 0.94
C ILE A 355 -17.75 7.58 2.18
N CYS A 356 -17.17 7.44 3.37
CA CYS A 356 -17.89 7.53 4.64
C CYS A 356 -17.14 8.36 5.67
N ASP A 357 -17.84 8.72 6.75
CA ASP A 357 -17.22 9.34 7.91
C ASP A 357 -16.26 8.36 8.61
N ALA A 358 -15.19 8.89 9.20
CA ALA A 358 -14.29 8.11 10.06
C ALA A 358 -14.97 7.83 11.41
N SER A 359 -15.96 6.95 11.41
CA SER A 359 -16.74 6.56 12.58
C SER A 359 -17.26 5.13 12.42
N ALA A 360 -17.63 4.50 13.54
CA ALA A 360 -18.23 3.16 13.50
C ALA A 360 -19.52 3.13 12.68
N GLU A 361 -20.37 4.15 12.82
CA GLU A 361 -21.63 4.27 12.08
C GLU A 361 -21.36 4.40 10.57
N GLY A 362 -20.52 5.36 10.15
CA GLY A 362 -20.21 5.57 8.74
C GLY A 362 -19.53 4.37 8.08
N VAL A 363 -18.66 3.67 8.82
CA VAL A 363 -18.04 2.42 8.33
C VAL A 363 -19.09 1.31 8.21
N LEU A 364 -19.91 1.06 9.24
CA LEU A 364 -20.89 -0.03 9.22
C LEU A 364 -22.03 0.21 8.21
N ASP A 365 -22.35 1.46 7.87
CA ASP A 365 -23.31 1.77 6.81
C ASP A 365 -22.83 1.28 5.42
N LEU A 366 -21.53 1.35 5.14
CA LEU A 366 -20.95 0.79 3.91
C LEU A 366 -20.70 -0.73 4.00
N TYR A 367 -20.54 -1.25 5.22
CA TYR A 367 -20.20 -2.65 5.50
C TYR A 367 -21.18 -3.29 6.51
N PRO A 368 -22.48 -3.36 6.21
CA PRO A 368 -23.49 -3.83 7.16
C PRO A 368 -23.27 -5.29 7.56
N GLU A 369 -22.62 -6.09 6.73
CA GLU A 369 -22.28 -7.48 7.03
C GLU A 369 -21.21 -7.64 8.13
N LYS A 370 -20.57 -6.53 8.55
CA LYS A 370 -19.59 -6.49 9.64
C LYS A 370 -20.20 -6.01 10.96
N GLY A 371 -21.45 -5.55 10.94
CA GLY A 371 -22.20 -5.23 12.15
C GLY A 371 -22.50 -6.49 12.94
N VAL A 372 -22.18 -6.49 14.24
CA VAL A 372 -22.57 -7.52 15.20
C VAL A 372 -23.89 -7.16 15.83
#